data_AF-A0A6L7M0D1-F1
#
_entry.id   AF-A0A6L7M0D1-F1
#
_cell.length_a   1.000
_cell.length_b   1.000
_cell.length_c   1.000
_cell.angle_alpha   90.00
_cell.angle_beta   90.00
_cell.angle_gamma   90.00
#
_symmetry.space_group_name_H-M   'P 1'
#
loop_
_entity.id
_entity.type
_entity.pdbx_description
1 polymer ?
#
loop_
_entity_poly.entity_id
_entity_poly.type
_entity_poly.pdbx_seq_one_letter_code
_entity_poly.pdbx_strand_id
1 'polypeptide(L)'
;MGATSKSARHLDPARWAAWPVIGAVFCAAVHAAEIPYFPSASDLDREGFVRLINHAGQAGSVTVAATDDAGNQADPISLSVGAHAAVHFNSKDLEFGHAGKGVSGVGAGVGDWRLSISGDADIEALAYLRVRGGFLTAMLDVVPLIGGRYRIATFNPASNYRQRSLLRLVNNGREAARVSVEGIDGAGERGSVSLSIPAGVALTVDAVALEVGIAPGEWPQGTSIEGALGDGDGKWRLLVSSDPPLTVMNLMATPEGHVTSLSATPEHRWRGLVVAPESRCVGAAYDREGEYGGHGASQHEIAERFGGRLSPYSCMRFGPTDDVQIDHIVALAEAHRSGMCRRDEDDKRTFARDVLNLALAAPSVNSAKGAKDALDWLPERNRCWYANRVLEVKRKHRLSVDADEADAIEAVLSQCDGDVESAGLCAGE
;
A
#
# COMPACT_ATOMS: atom_id res chain seq x y z
N MET A 1 18.49 30.72 -76.22
CA MET A 1 18.69 29.26 -76.11
C MET A 1 18.45 28.88 -74.66
N GLY A 2 17.56 27.92 -74.43
CA GLY A 2 16.75 27.80 -73.22
C GLY A 2 17.44 27.15 -72.01
N ALA A 3 17.10 27.69 -70.84
CA ALA A 3 17.37 27.12 -69.52
C ALA A 3 16.14 26.30 -69.06
N THR A 4 16.41 25.15 -68.47
CA THR A 4 15.45 24.15 -68.00
C THR A 4 14.95 24.46 -66.59
N SER A 5 13.63 24.48 -66.41
CA SER A 5 12.97 24.30 -65.11
C SER A 5 12.01 23.11 -65.23
N LYS A 6 12.00 22.22 -64.22
CA LYS A 6 11.01 21.13 -64.13
C LYS A 6 10.29 21.18 -62.79
N SER A 7 9.01 21.46 -62.95
CA SER A 7 7.84 21.35 -62.08
C SER A 7 7.83 20.28 -60.99
N ALA A 8 7.18 20.65 -59.89
CA ALA A 8 6.75 19.88 -58.75
C ALA A 8 5.82 18.69 -59.13
N ARG A 9 5.89 17.61 -58.34
CA ARG A 9 4.90 16.52 -58.36
C ARG A 9 4.13 16.48 -57.06
N HIS A 10 2.81 16.47 -57.24
CA HIS A 10 1.76 16.20 -56.28
C HIS A 10 1.98 14.88 -55.52
N LEU A 11 1.71 14.90 -54.22
CA LEU A 11 1.54 13.73 -53.37
C LEU A 11 0.10 13.22 -53.47
N ASP A 12 -0.02 11.92 -53.69
CA ASP A 12 -1.25 11.14 -53.88
C ASP A 12 -1.89 10.78 -52.51
N PRO A 13 -3.20 11.05 -52.27
CA PRO A 13 -3.83 10.84 -50.97
C PRO A 13 -4.38 9.42 -50.70
N ALA A 14 -4.04 8.41 -51.51
CA ALA A 14 -4.65 7.07 -51.41
C ALA A 14 -3.74 5.95 -50.84
N ARG A 15 -3.07 6.18 -49.71
CA ARG A 15 -2.38 5.12 -48.93
C ARG A 15 -2.59 5.26 -47.42
N TRP A 16 -3.84 5.11 -46.99
CA TRP A 16 -4.19 4.81 -45.60
C TRP A 16 -4.80 3.41 -45.58
N ALA A 17 -3.94 2.39 -45.53
CA ALA A 17 -4.38 1.02 -45.29
C ALA A 17 -4.76 0.88 -43.82
N ALA A 18 -5.99 0.41 -43.61
CA ALA A 18 -6.65 0.16 -42.35
C ALA A 18 -5.76 -0.53 -41.31
N TRP A 19 -5.57 0.13 -40.17
CA TRP A 19 -5.21 -0.55 -38.93
C TRP A 19 -6.51 -1.12 -38.34
N PRO A 20 -6.55 -2.38 -37.90
CA PRO A 20 -7.72 -2.88 -37.21
C PRO A 20 -7.87 -2.07 -35.93
N VAL A 21 -9.05 -1.52 -35.72
CA VAL A 21 -9.48 -1.01 -34.41
C VAL A 21 -9.50 -2.22 -33.49
N ILE A 22 -8.38 -2.48 -32.82
CA ILE A 22 -8.38 -3.29 -31.60
C ILE A 22 -9.20 -2.44 -30.64
N GLY A 23 -10.48 -2.82 -30.48
CA GLY A 23 -11.31 -2.27 -29.42
C GLY A 23 -10.50 -2.36 -28.15
N ALA A 24 -10.22 -1.21 -27.55
CA ALA A 24 -9.59 -1.16 -26.24
C ALA A 24 -10.49 -1.99 -25.31
N VAL A 25 -10.06 -3.20 -25.01
CA VAL A 25 -10.49 -3.87 -23.80
C VAL A 25 -9.94 -2.99 -22.70
N PHE A 26 -10.76 -2.05 -22.24
CA PHE A 26 -10.56 -1.41 -20.95
C PHE A 26 -10.56 -2.56 -19.94
N CYS A 27 -9.38 -3.05 -19.58
CA CYS A 27 -9.21 -3.63 -18.26
C CYS A 27 -9.45 -2.47 -17.30
N ALA A 28 -10.69 -2.27 -16.89
CA ALA A 28 -10.99 -1.47 -15.72
C ALA A 28 -10.18 -2.11 -14.59
N ALA A 29 -9.15 -1.40 -14.12
CA ALA A 29 -8.43 -1.79 -12.94
C ALA A 29 -9.44 -1.72 -11.79
N VAL A 30 -9.84 -2.89 -11.34
CA VAL A 30 -10.77 -3.09 -10.24
C VAL A 30 -10.07 -2.59 -8.97
N HIS A 31 -10.53 -1.49 -8.37
CA HIS A 31 -10.12 -1.15 -7.01
C HIS A 31 -10.66 -2.26 -6.10
N ALA A 32 -9.77 -3.17 -5.70
CA ALA A 32 -10.06 -4.23 -4.77
C ALA A 32 -9.80 -3.72 -3.35
N ALA A 33 -10.84 -3.54 -2.54
CA ALA A 33 -10.72 -3.30 -1.11
C ALA A 33 -10.81 -4.64 -0.38
N GLU A 34 -9.80 -4.94 0.43
CA GLU A 34 -9.75 -6.14 1.25
C GLU A 34 -10.27 -5.85 2.66
N ILE A 35 -11.23 -6.64 3.12
CA ILE A 35 -11.76 -6.62 4.47
C ILE A 35 -11.31 -7.91 5.14
N PRO A 36 -10.21 -7.88 5.92
CA PRO A 36 -9.62 -9.08 6.50
C PRO A 36 -10.50 -9.71 7.59
N TYR A 37 -11.44 -8.95 8.13
CA TYR A 37 -12.27 -9.38 9.25
C TYR A 37 -13.71 -8.89 9.16
N PHE A 38 -14.64 -9.84 9.04
CA PHE A 38 -16.07 -9.58 8.96
C PHE A 38 -16.84 -10.68 9.71
N PRO A 39 -17.45 -10.39 10.88
CA PRO A 39 -18.12 -11.41 11.68
C PRO A 39 -19.18 -12.20 10.93
N SER A 40 -19.32 -13.49 11.24
CA SER A 40 -20.41 -14.31 10.72
C SER A 40 -21.78 -13.83 11.21
N ALA A 41 -22.86 -14.23 10.54
CA ALA A 41 -24.21 -13.95 11.02
C ALA A 41 -24.62 -14.83 12.23
N SER A 42 -23.86 -15.91 12.50
CA SER A 42 -24.03 -16.76 13.68
C SER A 42 -23.39 -16.17 14.94
N ASP A 43 -22.52 -15.18 14.81
CA ASP A 43 -22.06 -14.36 15.93
C ASP A 43 -23.21 -13.46 16.41
N LEU A 44 -23.68 -13.71 17.63
CA LEU A 44 -24.81 -12.98 18.22
C LEU A 44 -24.40 -11.71 18.95
N ASP A 45 -23.10 -11.53 19.21
CA ASP A 45 -22.55 -10.40 19.98
C ASP A 45 -21.94 -9.33 19.06
N ARG A 46 -21.42 -9.75 17.91
CA ARG A 46 -20.75 -8.92 16.90
C ARG A 46 -21.41 -9.07 15.54
N GLU A 47 -21.45 -7.98 14.79
CA GLU A 47 -22.02 -7.93 13.45
C GLU A 47 -21.11 -7.08 12.56
N GLY A 48 -20.70 -7.63 11.43
CA GLY A 48 -20.00 -6.90 10.38
C GLY A 48 -20.95 -5.93 9.67
N PHE A 49 -20.42 -4.78 9.27
CA PHE A 49 -21.14 -3.77 8.49
C PHE A 49 -20.22 -3.18 7.43
N VAL A 50 -20.58 -3.30 6.16
CA VAL A 50 -19.88 -2.68 5.03
C VAL A 50 -20.70 -1.52 4.49
N ARG A 51 -20.02 -0.40 4.20
CA ARG A 51 -20.57 0.73 3.46
C ARG A 51 -19.77 0.93 2.18
N LEU A 52 -20.48 0.98 1.05
CA LEU A 52 -19.93 1.21 -0.27
C LEU A 52 -20.37 2.60 -0.74
N ILE A 53 -19.43 3.41 -1.21
CA ILE A 53 -19.66 4.77 -1.67
C ILE A 53 -19.14 4.89 -3.09
N ASN A 54 -19.99 5.27 -4.03
CA ASN A 54 -19.59 5.58 -5.39
C ASN A 54 -19.30 7.08 -5.49
N HIS A 55 -18.07 7.45 -5.80
CA HIS A 55 -17.67 8.85 -6.00
C HIS A 55 -17.92 9.33 -7.43
N ALA A 56 -18.17 8.42 -8.37
CA ALA A 56 -18.37 8.75 -9.78
C ALA A 56 -19.76 9.34 -10.07
N GLY A 57 -19.83 10.14 -11.13
CA GLY A 57 -21.07 10.73 -11.67
C GLY A 57 -21.96 9.76 -12.45
N GLN A 58 -21.62 8.48 -12.49
CA GLN A 58 -22.39 7.41 -13.12
C GLN A 58 -22.58 6.25 -12.15
N ALA A 59 -23.62 5.44 -12.35
CA ALA A 59 -23.81 4.22 -11.57
C ALA A 59 -22.68 3.21 -11.83
N GLY A 60 -22.32 2.43 -10.82
CA GLY A 60 -21.33 1.37 -10.89
C GLY A 60 -21.84 0.04 -10.36
N SER A 61 -21.13 -1.03 -10.69
CA SER A 61 -21.33 -2.39 -10.19
C SER A 61 -20.18 -2.75 -9.26
N VAL A 62 -20.52 -3.40 -8.14
CA VAL A 62 -19.59 -3.90 -7.13
C VAL A 62 -19.77 -5.39 -6.99
N THR A 63 -18.68 -6.14 -7.13
CA THR A 63 -18.58 -7.57 -6.80
C THR A 63 -18.00 -7.71 -5.41
N VAL A 64 -18.62 -8.54 -4.57
CA VAL A 64 -18.13 -8.92 -3.25
C VAL A 64 -17.84 -10.41 -3.26
N ALA A 65 -16.57 -10.78 -3.20
CA ALA A 65 -16.14 -12.15 -2.99
C ALA A 65 -15.94 -12.38 -1.48
N ALA A 66 -16.48 -13.48 -0.95
CA ALA A 66 -16.37 -13.84 0.45
C ALA A 66 -15.62 -15.16 0.61
N THR A 67 -14.71 -15.22 1.59
CA THR A 67 -14.04 -16.47 1.99
C THR A 67 -14.09 -16.62 3.49
N ASP A 68 -14.45 -17.79 3.98
CA ASP A 68 -14.55 -18.06 5.42
C ASP A 68 -13.19 -18.36 6.06
N ASP A 69 -13.13 -18.52 7.38
CA ASP A 69 -11.89 -18.77 8.11
C ASP A 69 -11.26 -20.14 7.76
N ALA A 70 -12.06 -21.12 7.33
CA ALA A 70 -11.57 -22.40 6.83
C ALA A 70 -11.00 -22.34 5.40
N GLY A 71 -11.13 -21.19 4.73
CA GLY A 71 -10.66 -20.97 3.37
C GLY A 71 -11.65 -21.36 2.28
N ASN A 72 -12.90 -21.65 2.62
CA ASN A 72 -13.95 -21.92 1.65
C ASN A 72 -14.42 -20.62 1.01
N GLN A 73 -14.30 -20.54 -0.30
CA GLN A 73 -14.75 -19.39 -1.08
C GLN A 73 -16.21 -19.58 -1.48
N ALA A 74 -17.03 -18.57 -1.22
CA ALA A 74 -18.43 -18.55 -1.65
C ALA A 74 -18.57 -17.93 -3.05
N ASP A 75 -19.71 -18.19 -3.70
CA ASP A 75 -20.05 -17.53 -4.96
C ASP A 75 -20.14 -16.01 -4.73
N PRO A 76 -19.46 -15.18 -5.55
CA PRO A 76 -19.49 -13.73 -5.38
C PRO A 76 -20.90 -13.15 -5.60
N ILE A 77 -21.21 -12.10 -4.86
CA ILE A 77 -22.45 -11.32 -5.04
C ILE A 77 -22.16 -10.02 -5.78
N SER A 78 -23.14 -9.54 -6.55
CA SER A 78 -23.03 -8.27 -7.27
C SER A 78 -24.08 -7.26 -6.80
N LEU A 79 -23.65 -6.02 -6.58
CA LEU A 79 -24.46 -4.91 -6.07
C LEU A 79 -24.32 -3.73 -7.03
N SER A 80 -25.43 -3.03 -7.31
CA SER A 80 -25.38 -1.76 -8.04
C SER A 80 -25.37 -0.59 -7.07
N VAL A 81 -24.49 0.38 -7.32
CA VAL A 81 -24.39 1.63 -6.56
C VAL A 81 -24.65 2.79 -7.52
N GLY A 82 -25.69 3.58 -7.26
CA GLY A 82 -26.01 4.75 -8.07
C GLY A 82 -24.87 5.78 -8.13
N ALA A 83 -24.93 6.71 -9.08
CA ALA A 83 -24.01 7.84 -9.17
C ALA A 83 -24.02 8.66 -7.87
N HIS A 84 -22.83 8.96 -7.33
CA HIS A 84 -22.66 9.67 -6.05
C HIS A 84 -23.43 9.05 -4.85
N ALA A 85 -23.86 7.80 -4.97
CA ALA A 85 -24.71 7.15 -3.97
C ALA A 85 -23.88 6.25 -3.05
N ALA A 86 -24.51 5.83 -1.95
CA ALA A 86 -23.95 4.85 -1.04
C ALA A 86 -24.95 3.73 -0.74
N VAL A 87 -24.44 2.51 -0.63
CA VAL A 87 -25.20 1.33 -0.18
C VAL A 87 -24.48 0.67 0.99
N HIS A 88 -25.15 -0.23 1.70
CA HIS A 88 -24.54 -0.96 2.80
C HIS A 88 -25.16 -2.35 2.95
N PHE A 89 -24.42 -3.26 3.56
CA PHE A 89 -24.88 -4.58 3.96
C PHE A 89 -24.19 -5.01 5.27
N ASN A 90 -24.83 -5.88 6.05
CA ASN A 90 -24.29 -6.45 7.29
C ASN A 90 -24.07 -7.96 7.18
N SER A 91 -23.59 -8.61 8.25
CA SER A 91 -23.38 -10.07 8.30
C SER A 91 -24.60 -10.88 7.89
N LYS A 92 -25.79 -10.47 8.35
CA LYS A 92 -27.04 -11.16 8.01
C LYS A 92 -27.41 -10.99 6.54
N ASP A 93 -27.27 -9.78 6.00
CA ASP A 93 -27.49 -9.53 4.58
C ASP A 93 -26.49 -10.34 3.73
N LEU A 94 -25.22 -10.42 4.16
CA LEU A 94 -24.19 -11.18 3.46
C LEU A 94 -24.53 -12.67 3.42
N GLU A 95 -24.91 -13.30 4.53
CA GLU A 95 -25.15 -14.75 4.55
C GLU A 95 -26.55 -15.13 4.02
N PHE A 96 -27.59 -14.38 4.37
CA PHE A 96 -28.99 -14.74 4.08
C PHE A 96 -29.60 -13.97 2.89
N GLY A 97 -28.91 -12.95 2.39
CA GLY A 97 -29.45 -12.05 1.37
C GLY A 97 -30.45 -11.04 1.94
N HIS A 98 -30.72 -10.00 1.14
CA HIS A 98 -31.71 -8.98 1.44
C HIS A 98 -32.23 -8.31 0.15
N ALA A 99 -33.42 -8.72 -0.32
CA ALA A 99 -34.00 -8.26 -1.58
C ALA A 99 -34.10 -6.72 -1.69
N GLY A 100 -34.50 -6.04 -0.61
CA GLY A 100 -34.62 -4.57 -0.60
C GLY A 100 -33.28 -3.82 -0.71
N LYS A 101 -32.14 -4.51 -0.55
CA LYS A 101 -30.79 -3.96 -0.68
C LYS A 101 -30.07 -4.50 -1.93
N GLY A 102 -30.73 -5.37 -2.71
CA GLY A 102 -30.13 -6.05 -3.86
C GLY A 102 -29.06 -7.09 -3.51
N VAL A 103 -28.99 -7.56 -2.27
CA VAL A 103 -27.99 -8.53 -1.81
C VAL A 103 -28.57 -9.94 -1.97
N SER A 104 -27.91 -10.83 -2.72
CA SER A 104 -28.40 -12.20 -2.94
C SER A 104 -28.09 -13.17 -1.80
N GLY A 105 -27.03 -12.91 -1.04
CA GLY A 105 -26.53 -13.78 0.02
C GLY A 105 -25.47 -14.78 -0.49
N VAL A 106 -24.55 -15.18 0.38
CA VAL A 106 -23.47 -16.15 0.11
C VAL A 106 -23.65 -17.49 0.83
N GLY A 107 -24.66 -17.60 1.70
CA GLY A 107 -24.86 -18.75 2.58
C GLY A 107 -24.03 -18.68 3.87
N ALA A 108 -24.17 -19.69 4.72
CA ALA A 108 -23.39 -19.80 5.96
C ALA A 108 -21.98 -20.34 5.68
N GLY A 109 -20.99 -19.88 6.46
CA GLY A 109 -19.60 -20.30 6.37
C GLY A 109 -19.07 -20.88 7.69
N VAL A 110 -17.77 -21.19 7.71
CA VAL A 110 -17.05 -21.65 8.90
C VAL A 110 -16.25 -20.51 9.52
N GLY A 111 -16.58 -20.14 10.76
CA GLY A 111 -15.94 -19.02 11.45
C GLY A 111 -16.38 -17.67 10.88
N ASP A 112 -15.51 -16.67 10.97
CA ASP A 112 -15.75 -15.33 10.44
C ASP A 112 -15.35 -15.26 8.96
N TRP A 113 -15.75 -14.18 8.28
CA TRP A 113 -15.48 -13.95 6.87
C TRP A 113 -14.34 -12.97 6.64
N ARG A 114 -13.74 -13.07 5.46
CA ARG A 114 -13.00 -11.98 4.81
C ARG A 114 -13.63 -11.68 3.45
N LEU A 115 -13.58 -10.41 3.04
CA LEU A 115 -14.23 -9.95 1.82
C LEU A 115 -13.23 -9.26 0.90
N SER A 116 -13.26 -9.60 -0.38
CA SER A 116 -12.62 -8.84 -1.45
C SER A 116 -13.70 -8.09 -2.22
N ILE A 117 -13.66 -6.76 -2.17
CA ILE A 117 -14.67 -5.88 -2.76
C ILE A 117 -14.08 -5.19 -3.97
N SER A 118 -14.74 -5.30 -5.10
CA SER A 118 -14.15 -5.03 -6.39
C SER A 118 -15.19 -4.31 -7.26
N GLY A 119 -14.90 -3.15 -7.85
CA GLY A 119 -15.87 -2.37 -8.64
C GLY A 119 -15.38 -1.89 -10.00
N ASP A 120 -16.32 -1.48 -10.86
CA ASP A 120 -16.07 -0.88 -12.19
C ASP A 120 -16.06 0.66 -12.19
N ALA A 121 -16.41 1.28 -11.07
CA ALA A 121 -16.40 2.72 -10.82
C ALA A 121 -15.46 3.07 -9.65
N ASP A 122 -15.31 4.36 -9.35
CA ASP A 122 -14.57 4.84 -8.18
C ASP A 122 -15.36 4.53 -6.88
N ILE A 123 -15.23 3.28 -6.43
CA ILE A 123 -15.93 2.73 -5.28
C ILE A 123 -14.99 2.73 -4.06
N GLU A 124 -15.40 3.46 -3.02
CA GLU A 124 -14.80 3.37 -1.69
C GLU A 124 -15.58 2.36 -0.84
N ALA A 125 -14.85 1.45 -0.18
CA ALA A 125 -15.42 0.49 0.76
C ALA A 125 -14.93 0.76 2.19
N LEU A 126 -15.87 0.87 3.12
CA LEU A 126 -15.62 1.05 4.54
C LEU A 126 -16.19 -0.14 5.31
N ALA A 127 -15.41 -0.73 6.22
CA ALA A 127 -15.83 -1.87 7.02
C ALA A 127 -15.78 -1.56 8.51
N TYR A 128 -16.84 -1.97 9.20
CA TYR A 128 -17.02 -1.75 10.62
C TYR A 128 -17.49 -3.05 11.29
N LEU A 129 -17.19 -3.15 12.57
CA LEU A 129 -17.77 -4.13 13.47
C LEU A 129 -18.69 -3.40 14.45
N ARG A 130 -19.93 -3.87 14.52
CA ARG A 130 -20.97 -3.40 15.42
C ARG A 130 -21.20 -4.43 16.52
N VAL A 131 -21.37 -3.99 17.76
CA VAL A 131 -21.77 -4.87 18.87
C VAL A 131 -23.22 -4.67 19.28
N ARG A 132 -23.77 -5.56 20.12
CA ARG A 132 -25.15 -5.51 20.63
C ARG A 132 -25.55 -4.17 21.28
N GLY A 133 -24.58 -3.38 21.77
CA GLY A 133 -24.79 -2.03 22.30
C GLY A 133 -24.85 -0.90 21.25
N GLY A 134 -24.70 -1.21 19.96
CA GLY A 134 -24.70 -0.24 18.87
C GLY A 134 -23.35 0.47 18.64
N PHE A 135 -22.35 0.22 19.47
CA PHE A 135 -21.00 0.74 19.27
C PHE A 135 -20.39 0.15 17.98
N LEU A 136 -19.72 1.00 17.21
CA LEU A 136 -19.12 0.69 15.92
C LEU A 136 -17.62 0.98 15.97
N THR A 137 -16.82 0.04 15.48
CA THR A 137 -15.37 0.18 15.34
C THR A 137 -14.96 -0.10 13.90
N ALA A 138 -14.07 0.71 13.33
CA ALA A 138 -13.48 0.41 12.02
C ALA A 138 -12.59 -0.83 12.08
N MET A 139 -12.68 -1.71 11.07
CA MET A 139 -11.99 -3.02 11.04
C MET A 139 -11.22 -3.26 9.73
N LEU A 140 -10.67 -2.20 9.14
CA LEU A 140 -9.90 -2.29 7.90
C LEU A 140 -8.39 -2.34 8.12
N ASP A 141 -7.90 -1.81 9.25
CA ASP A 141 -6.46 -1.67 9.47
C ASP A 141 -5.77 -3.02 9.71
N VAL A 142 -4.66 -3.22 9.02
CA VAL A 142 -3.77 -4.37 9.13
C VAL A 142 -2.41 -3.91 9.63
N VAL A 143 -1.67 -4.81 10.30
CA VAL A 143 -0.29 -4.55 10.72
C VAL A 143 0.58 -4.57 9.46
N PRO A 144 1.38 -3.53 9.18
CA PRO A 144 2.23 -3.51 7.99
C PRO A 144 3.37 -4.53 8.11
N LEU A 145 3.75 -5.09 6.97
CA LEU A 145 4.97 -5.86 6.81
C LEU A 145 6.10 -4.87 6.48
N ILE A 146 7.11 -4.76 7.35
CA ILE A 146 8.26 -3.88 7.14
C ILE A 146 9.53 -4.70 7.42
N GLY A 147 10.47 -4.73 6.47
CA GLY A 147 11.67 -5.55 6.59
C GLY A 147 11.38 -7.03 6.84
N GLY A 148 10.32 -7.56 6.23
CA GLY A 148 9.88 -8.95 6.37
C GLY A 148 9.24 -9.30 7.73
N ARG A 149 8.85 -8.31 8.55
CA ARG A 149 8.24 -8.56 9.86
C ARG A 149 7.03 -7.66 10.14
N TYR A 150 6.08 -8.17 10.91
CA TYR A 150 4.94 -7.43 11.47
C TYR A 150 5.25 -7.08 12.93
N ARG A 151 5.17 -5.80 13.27
CA ARG A 151 5.45 -5.31 14.63
C ARG A 151 4.14 -5.08 15.40
N ILE A 152 3.98 -5.81 16.50
CA ILE A 152 2.83 -5.68 17.40
C ILE A 152 3.34 -4.97 18.66
N ALA A 153 3.11 -3.67 18.74
CA ALA A 153 3.69 -2.82 19.77
C ALA A 153 3.15 -3.10 21.19
N THR A 154 1.91 -3.59 21.29
CA THR A 154 1.27 -3.94 22.54
C THR A 154 0.39 -5.15 22.34
N PHE A 155 0.55 -6.15 23.20
CA PHE A 155 -0.28 -7.33 23.27
C PHE A 155 -0.42 -7.71 24.75
N ASN A 156 -1.64 -7.71 25.26
CA ASN A 156 -1.90 -7.97 26.68
C ASN A 156 -1.66 -9.46 26.99
N PRO A 157 -1.15 -9.78 28.19
CA PRO A 157 -0.94 -11.16 28.60
C PRO A 157 -2.27 -11.88 28.88
N ALA A 158 -2.27 -13.21 28.96
CA ALA A 158 -3.49 -13.98 29.20
C ALA A 158 -4.15 -13.66 30.54
N SER A 159 -3.36 -13.24 31.52
CA SER A 159 -3.84 -12.76 32.83
C SER A 159 -4.75 -11.52 32.71
N ASN A 160 -4.71 -10.77 31.60
CA ASN A 160 -5.59 -9.64 31.34
C ASN A 160 -6.89 -10.03 30.62
N TYR A 161 -7.71 -10.83 31.30
CA TYR A 161 -8.95 -11.40 30.76
C TYR A 161 -10.05 -10.37 30.43
N ARG A 162 -9.95 -9.13 30.94
CA ARG A 162 -10.91 -8.05 30.63
C ARG A 162 -10.58 -7.30 29.34
N GLN A 163 -9.34 -7.41 28.87
CA GLN A 163 -8.85 -6.81 27.63
C GLN A 163 -8.01 -7.84 26.89
N ARG A 164 -8.68 -8.86 26.37
CA ARG A 164 -8.04 -9.98 25.69
C ARG A 164 -7.41 -9.49 24.40
N SER A 165 -6.13 -9.74 24.22
CA SER A 165 -5.47 -9.49 22.94
C SER A 165 -5.66 -10.69 22.01
N LEU A 166 -5.97 -10.38 20.75
CA LEU A 166 -6.18 -11.33 19.68
C LEU A 166 -5.29 -10.96 18.50
N LEU A 167 -4.65 -11.95 17.89
CA LEU A 167 -3.86 -11.81 16.68
C LEU A 167 -4.59 -12.57 15.57
N ARG A 168 -5.16 -11.85 14.60
CA ARG A 168 -5.77 -12.46 13.40
C ARG A 168 -4.71 -12.59 12.32
N LEU A 169 -4.48 -13.80 11.84
CA LEU A 169 -3.48 -14.18 10.87
C LEU A 169 -4.18 -14.80 9.66
N VAL A 170 -4.14 -14.13 8.51
CA VAL A 170 -4.86 -14.55 7.30
C VAL A 170 -3.85 -14.94 6.23
N ASN A 171 -3.85 -16.22 5.85
CA ASN A 171 -3.04 -16.73 4.75
C ASN A 171 -3.84 -16.65 3.44
N ASN A 172 -3.69 -15.54 2.72
CA ASN A 172 -4.28 -15.38 1.38
C ASN A 172 -3.48 -16.12 0.27
N GLY A 173 -2.37 -16.76 0.63
CA GLY A 173 -1.52 -17.52 -0.27
C GLY A 173 -2.10 -18.87 -0.66
N ARG A 174 -1.43 -19.52 -1.61
CA ARG A 174 -1.77 -20.87 -2.13
C ARG A 174 -0.98 -21.99 -1.46
N GLU A 175 -0.07 -21.63 -0.56
CA GLU A 175 0.78 -22.57 0.18
C GLU A 175 0.58 -22.38 1.68
N ALA A 176 0.92 -23.40 2.47
CA ALA A 176 0.88 -23.30 3.92
C ALA A 176 1.96 -22.33 4.41
N ALA A 177 1.59 -21.44 5.32
CA ALA A 177 2.48 -20.46 5.93
C ALA A 177 3.08 -21.00 7.23
N ARG A 178 4.39 -20.78 7.39
CA ARG A 178 5.09 -20.97 8.67
C ARG A 178 5.27 -19.63 9.32
N VAL A 179 4.68 -19.46 10.50
CA VAL A 179 4.69 -18.21 11.26
C VAL A 179 5.57 -18.37 12.48
N SER A 180 6.47 -17.43 12.70
CA SER A 180 7.19 -17.27 13.97
C SER A 180 6.64 -16.05 14.69
N VAL A 181 6.32 -16.21 15.97
CA VAL A 181 5.90 -15.14 16.87
C VAL A 181 6.94 -15.06 17.98
N GLU A 182 7.79 -14.04 17.93
CA GLU A 182 8.75 -13.72 18.98
C GLU A 182 8.13 -12.68 19.93
N GLY A 183 8.21 -12.92 21.23
CA GLY A 183 7.69 -12.01 22.26
C GLY A 183 8.79 -11.52 23.19
N ILE A 184 8.69 -10.26 23.60
CA ILE A 184 9.42 -9.69 24.74
C ILE A 184 8.42 -9.06 25.68
N ASP A 185 8.41 -9.46 26.95
CA ASP A 185 7.47 -8.92 27.94
C ASP A 185 7.92 -7.56 28.52
N GLY A 186 7.25 -7.11 29.57
CA GLY A 186 7.56 -5.88 30.31
C GLY A 186 8.86 -5.96 31.13
N ALA A 187 9.26 -7.14 31.58
CA ALA A 187 10.52 -7.39 32.29
C ALA A 187 11.72 -7.58 31.34
N GLY A 188 11.46 -7.79 30.05
CA GLY A 188 12.48 -8.06 29.03
C GLY A 188 12.73 -9.54 28.77
N GLU A 189 11.95 -10.43 29.38
CA GLU A 189 12.01 -11.86 29.13
C GLU A 189 11.48 -12.19 27.73
N ARG A 190 12.07 -13.21 27.11
CA ARG A 190 11.81 -13.56 25.71
C ARG A 190 11.17 -14.93 25.61
N GLY A 191 10.21 -15.03 24.70
CA GLY A 191 9.57 -16.29 24.33
C GLY A 191 9.36 -16.36 22.83
N SER A 192 9.09 -17.56 22.33
CA SER A 192 8.80 -17.77 20.91
C SER A 192 7.79 -18.88 20.69
N VAL A 193 6.88 -18.66 19.75
CA VAL A 193 5.89 -19.62 19.29
C VAL A 193 6.01 -19.77 17.78
N SER A 194 5.85 -20.99 17.28
CA SER A 194 5.70 -21.28 15.85
C SER A 194 4.29 -21.73 15.55
N LEU A 195 3.72 -21.27 14.43
CA LEU A 195 2.41 -21.68 13.94
C LEU A 195 2.53 -22.20 12.50
N SER A 196 1.68 -23.15 12.14
CA SER A 196 1.41 -23.49 10.74
C SER A 196 -0.01 -23.10 10.38
N ILE A 197 -0.19 -22.37 9.27
CA ILE A 197 -1.50 -21.92 8.78
C ILE A 197 -1.64 -22.38 7.33
N PRO A 198 -2.58 -23.30 7.01
CA PRO A 198 -2.79 -23.76 5.64
C PRO A 198 -3.11 -22.63 4.66
N ALA A 199 -2.97 -22.92 3.37
CA ALA A 199 -3.36 -22.00 2.29
C ALA A 199 -4.83 -21.60 2.42
N GLY A 200 -5.13 -20.31 2.25
CA GLY A 200 -6.49 -19.79 2.32
C GLY A 200 -7.10 -19.71 3.72
N VAL A 201 -6.44 -20.21 4.76
CA VAL A 201 -7.00 -20.25 6.12
C VAL A 201 -6.74 -18.93 6.85
N ALA A 202 -7.73 -18.49 7.65
CA ALA A 202 -7.57 -17.44 8.63
C ALA A 202 -7.65 -18.01 10.04
N LEU A 203 -6.72 -17.60 10.89
CA LEU A 203 -6.62 -18.06 12.27
C LEU A 203 -6.61 -16.86 13.21
N THR A 204 -7.44 -16.88 14.25
CA THR A 204 -7.40 -15.88 15.33
C THR A 204 -6.84 -16.53 16.59
N VAL A 205 -5.67 -16.08 17.02
CA VAL A 205 -4.94 -16.61 18.18
C VAL A 205 -5.02 -15.61 19.32
N ASP A 206 -5.34 -16.05 20.54
CA ASP A 206 -5.36 -15.18 21.72
C ASP A 206 -4.09 -15.33 22.57
N ALA A 207 -3.98 -14.48 23.59
CA ALA A 207 -2.85 -14.51 24.51
C ALA A 207 -2.69 -15.85 25.24
N VAL A 208 -3.78 -16.52 25.61
CA VAL A 208 -3.73 -17.84 26.26
C VAL A 208 -3.01 -18.84 25.35
N ALA A 209 -3.40 -18.87 24.07
CA ALA A 209 -2.80 -19.78 23.11
C ALA A 209 -1.30 -19.52 22.92
N LEU A 210 -0.89 -18.26 22.82
CA LEU A 210 0.53 -17.91 22.65
C LEU A 210 1.36 -18.17 23.91
N GLU A 211 0.84 -17.89 25.10
CA GLU A 211 1.58 -18.05 26.36
C GLU A 211 1.75 -19.52 26.76
N VAL A 212 0.74 -20.35 26.48
CA VAL A 212 0.73 -21.78 26.86
C VAL A 212 1.20 -22.69 25.71
N GLY A 213 1.08 -22.24 24.47
CA GLY A 213 1.40 -23.06 23.30
C GLY A 213 0.31 -24.07 22.94
N ILE A 214 -0.94 -23.83 23.35
CA ILE A 214 -2.06 -24.76 23.16
C ILE A 214 -3.28 -23.97 22.68
N ALA A 215 -3.94 -24.45 21.62
CA ALA A 215 -5.21 -23.90 21.18
C ALA A 215 -6.31 -24.14 22.23
N PRO A 216 -6.94 -23.09 22.80
CA PRO A 216 -7.99 -23.24 23.82
C PRO A 216 -9.33 -23.75 23.26
N GLY A 217 -9.42 -23.98 21.94
CA GLY A 217 -10.60 -24.46 21.23
C GLY A 217 -10.26 -25.07 19.88
N GLU A 218 -11.28 -25.37 19.07
CA GLU A 218 -11.07 -25.90 17.72
C GLU A 218 -10.57 -24.80 16.79
N TRP A 219 -9.40 -25.03 16.19
CA TRP A 219 -8.87 -24.23 15.11
C TRP A 219 -9.16 -24.88 13.76
N PRO A 220 -9.12 -24.12 12.65
CA PRO A 220 -9.25 -24.69 11.31
C PRO A 220 -8.32 -25.89 11.09
N GLN A 221 -8.81 -26.88 10.36
CA GLN A 221 -8.08 -28.12 10.12
C GLN A 221 -6.69 -27.86 9.51
N GLY A 222 -5.67 -28.53 10.03
CA GLY A 222 -4.29 -28.41 9.54
C GLY A 222 -3.51 -27.24 10.12
N THR A 223 -4.11 -26.44 11.00
CA THR A 223 -3.38 -25.47 11.81
C THR A 223 -2.66 -26.16 12.97
N SER A 224 -1.51 -25.61 13.38
CA SER A 224 -0.76 -26.09 14.53
C SER A 224 -0.08 -24.96 15.28
N ILE A 225 0.23 -25.21 16.55
CA ILE A 225 1.03 -24.34 17.42
C ILE A 225 2.08 -25.18 18.13
N GLU A 226 3.31 -24.68 18.17
CA GLU A 226 4.44 -25.29 18.86
C GLU A 226 5.26 -24.22 19.60
N GLY A 227 5.79 -24.59 20.77
CA GLY A 227 6.46 -23.64 21.67
C GLY A 227 5.46 -22.78 22.45
N ALA A 228 5.98 -21.86 23.25
CA ALA A 228 5.21 -21.02 24.16
C ALA A 228 5.96 -19.72 24.43
N LEU A 229 5.23 -18.61 24.61
CA LEU A 229 5.82 -17.36 25.08
C LEU A 229 6.16 -17.40 26.58
N GLY A 230 5.41 -18.18 27.37
CA GLY A 230 5.45 -18.16 28.84
C GLY A 230 4.43 -17.17 29.43
N ASP A 231 4.30 -17.14 30.75
CA ASP A 231 3.23 -16.39 31.45
C ASP A 231 3.39 -14.85 31.35
N GLY A 232 4.61 -14.36 31.10
CA GLY A 232 4.95 -12.96 30.89
C GLY A 232 4.73 -12.02 32.08
N ASP A 233 5.64 -11.07 32.30
CA ASP A 233 5.41 -9.94 33.21
C ASP A 233 5.00 -8.68 32.43
N GLY A 234 3.78 -8.19 32.68
CA GLY A 234 3.24 -7.02 31.98
C GLY A 234 2.84 -7.29 30.53
N LYS A 235 2.96 -6.29 29.66
CA LYS A 235 2.51 -6.40 28.25
C LYS A 235 3.61 -6.94 27.36
N TRP A 236 3.22 -7.79 26.43
CA TRP A 236 4.08 -8.28 25.37
C TRP A 236 4.28 -7.24 24.27
N ARG A 237 5.49 -7.22 23.73
CA ARG A 237 5.83 -6.66 22.42
C ARG A 237 6.13 -7.85 21.51
N LEU A 238 5.36 -8.02 20.44
CA LEU A 238 5.55 -9.15 19.53
C LEU A 238 6.16 -8.70 18.20
N LEU A 239 6.95 -9.61 17.64
CA LEU A 239 7.48 -9.52 16.30
C LEU A 239 7.10 -10.80 15.57
N VAL A 240 6.27 -10.65 14.54
CA VAL A 240 5.75 -11.77 13.77
C VAL A 240 6.44 -11.80 12.41
N SER A 241 6.88 -12.96 11.98
CA SER A 241 7.41 -13.18 10.63
C SER A 241 6.72 -14.40 10.03
N SER A 242 6.50 -14.39 8.72
CA SER A 242 5.85 -15.50 8.03
C SER A 242 6.41 -15.69 6.63
N ASP A 243 6.42 -16.93 6.19
CA ASP A 243 6.71 -17.33 4.81
C ASP A 243 5.65 -18.34 4.33
N PRO A 244 4.82 -18.01 3.31
CA PRO A 244 4.73 -16.69 2.65
C PRO A 244 4.17 -15.59 3.58
N PRO A 245 4.21 -14.30 3.17
CA PRO A 245 3.58 -13.21 3.89
C PRO A 245 2.08 -13.39 4.13
N LEU A 246 1.60 -12.83 5.25
CA LEU A 246 0.20 -12.87 5.69
C LEU A 246 -0.46 -11.49 5.68
N THR A 247 -1.77 -11.47 5.81
CA THR A 247 -2.47 -10.29 6.34
C THR A 247 -2.64 -10.46 7.86
N VAL A 248 -2.16 -9.49 8.64
CA VAL A 248 -2.12 -9.58 10.11
C VAL A 248 -2.96 -8.47 10.73
N MET A 249 -3.77 -8.78 11.75
CA MET A 249 -4.45 -7.76 12.56
C MET A 249 -4.13 -7.95 14.04
N ASN A 250 -3.88 -6.84 14.74
CA ASN A 250 -3.76 -6.79 16.18
C ASN A 250 -5.07 -6.27 16.76
N LEU A 251 -5.82 -7.10 17.48
CA LEU A 251 -7.14 -6.77 17.99
C LEU A 251 -7.14 -6.84 19.51
N MET A 252 -8.00 -6.04 20.13
CA MET A 252 -8.29 -6.11 21.56
C MET A 252 -9.80 -6.30 21.74
N ALA A 253 -10.16 -7.32 22.50
CA ALA A 253 -11.53 -7.69 22.79
C ALA A 253 -11.86 -7.59 24.28
N THR A 254 -13.09 -7.22 24.57
CA THR A 254 -13.68 -7.28 25.92
C THR A 254 -14.55 -8.54 26.05
N PRO A 255 -14.80 -9.04 27.27
CA PRO A 255 -15.75 -10.12 27.50
C PRO A 255 -17.17 -9.83 26.97
N GLU A 256 -17.54 -8.55 26.87
CA GLU A 256 -18.84 -8.11 26.36
C GLU A 256 -18.91 -8.05 24.83
N GLY A 257 -17.86 -8.50 24.12
CA GLY A 257 -17.81 -8.61 22.67
C GLY A 257 -17.33 -7.35 21.94
N HIS A 258 -17.03 -6.24 22.64
CA HIS A 258 -16.38 -5.09 22.00
C HIS A 258 -15.02 -5.48 21.49
N VAL A 259 -14.77 -5.22 20.21
CA VAL A 259 -13.47 -5.40 19.57
C VAL A 259 -12.99 -4.06 19.03
N THR A 260 -11.71 -3.78 19.23
CA THR A 260 -11.03 -2.66 18.59
C THR A 260 -9.77 -3.12 17.88
N SER A 261 -9.43 -2.43 16.79
CA SER A 261 -8.18 -2.63 16.07
C SER A 261 -7.08 -1.79 16.72
N LEU A 262 -5.96 -2.44 17.00
CA LEU A 262 -4.68 -1.87 17.37
C LEU A 262 -3.62 -2.17 16.29
N SER A 263 -4.08 -2.55 15.09
CA SER A 263 -3.25 -2.82 13.92
C SER A 263 -2.56 -1.55 13.42
N ALA A 264 -3.25 -0.42 13.57
CA ALA A 264 -2.68 0.90 13.35
C ALA A 264 -1.60 1.15 14.40
N THR A 265 -0.35 0.90 14.03
CA THR A 265 0.79 1.47 14.76
C THR A 265 0.79 2.98 14.54
N PRO A 266 1.41 3.80 15.43
CA PRO A 266 1.47 5.25 15.30
C PRO A 266 2.03 5.64 13.94
N GLU A 267 1.07 5.80 13.04
CA GLU A 267 1.17 6.21 11.67
C GLU A 267 1.86 5.15 10.79
N HIS A 268 1.17 4.76 9.71
CA HIS A 268 1.71 4.13 8.51
C HIS A 268 2.82 5.03 7.94
N ARG A 269 3.88 5.28 8.69
CA ARG A 269 4.91 6.25 8.38
C ARG A 269 6.27 5.61 8.52
N TRP A 270 6.88 5.31 7.40
CA TRP A 270 8.29 4.96 7.36
C TRP A 270 9.09 6.26 7.16
N ARG A 271 9.99 6.56 8.11
CA ARG A 271 10.78 7.82 8.15
C ARG A 271 9.94 9.11 7.96
N GLY A 272 8.70 9.10 8.46
CA GLY A 272 7.76 10.22 8.37
C GLY A 272 6.91 10.28 7.09
N LEU A 273 7.10 9.36 6.14
CA LEU A 273 6.34 9.24 4.89
C LEU A 273 5.22 8.23 5.00
N VAL A 274 4.03 8.55 4.49
CA VAL A 274 2.91 7.60 4.47
C VAL A 274 3.25 6.38 3.61
N VAL A 275 3.24 5.17 4.18
CA VAL A 275 3.44 3.91 3.42
C VAL A 275 2.12 3.52 2.76
N ALA A 276 2.05 3.54 1.43
CA ALA A 276 0.85 3.20 0.64
C ALA A 276 1.22 2.74 -0.77
N PRO A 277 0.44 1.87 -1.43
CA PRO A 277 0.72 1.40 -2.79
C PRO A 277 0.92 2.54 -3.81
N GLU A 278 1.83 2.38 -4.77
CA GLU A 278 2.05 3.37 -5.87
C GLU A 278 0.80 3.62 -6.74
N SER A 279 -0.21 2.76 -6.68
CA SER A 279 -1.42 2.87 -7.50
C SER A 279 -2.43 3.89 -6.96
N ARG A 280 -1.99 4.96 -6.27
CA ARG A 280 -2.94 5.88 -5.60
C ARG A 280 -3.83 6.67 -6.55
N CYS A 281 -3.53 6.62 -7.85
CA CYS A 281 -4.05 7.53 -8.86
C CYS A 281 -4.47 6.82 -10.15
N VAL A 282 -4.77 5.52 -10.08
CA VAL A 282 -5.23 4.76 -11.24
C VAL A 282 -6.53 5.36 -11.78
N GLY A 283 -6.53 5.75 -13.05
CA GLY A 283 -7.67 6.41 -13.72
C GLY A 283 -7.66 7.94 -13.68
N ALA A 284 -6.79 8.57 -12.88
CA ALA A 284 -6.57 10.02 -12.98
C ALA A 284 -5.80 10.35 -14.26
N ALA A 285 -6.25 11.37 -14.99
CA ALA A 285 -5.51 11.87 -16.15
C ALA A 285 -4.14 12.40 -15.70
N TYR A 286 -3.08 11.99 -16.38
CA TYR A 286 -1.74 12.54 -16.19
C TYR A 286 -1.44 13.49 -17.35
N ASP A 287 -1.64 14.79 -17.13
CA ASP A 287 -1.27 15.84 -18.08
C ASP A 287 -0.04 16.59 -17.58
N ARG A 288 1.13 16.18 -18.06
CA ARG A 288 2.41 16.79 -17.70
C ARG A 288 2.46 18.27 -18.05
N GLU A 289 1.99 18.64 -19.24
CA GLU A 289 2.17 20.01 -19.75
C GLU A 289 1.14 20.97 -19.15
N GLY A 290 -0.11 20.54 -19.01
CA GLY A 290 -1.19 21.34 -18.44
C GLY A 290 -1.12 21.48 -16.92
N GLU A 291 -0.74 20.42 -16.19
CA GLU A 291 -0.82 20.44 -14.72
C GLU A 291 0.46 20.90 -14.03
N TYR A 292 1.63 20.57 -14.56
CA TYR A 292 2.92 20.83 -13.90
C TYR A 292 3.67 22.03 -14.50
N GLY A 293 3.47 22.30 -15.79
CA GLY A 293 4.24 23.30 -16.54
C GLY A 293 5.74 22.93 -16.67
N GLY A 294 6.55 23.88 -17.16
CA GLY A 294 8.00 23.70 -17.29
C GLY A 294 8.78 23.86 -15.98
N HIS A 295 10.08 23.55 -16.01
CA HIS A 295 10.99 23.82 -14.89
C HIS A 295 11.02 25.32 -14.59
N GLY A 296 10.61 25.70 -13.39
CA GLY A 296 10.59 27.10 -12.95
C GLY A 296 11.97 27.63 -12.57
N ALA A 297 12.89 26.72 -12.24
CA ALA A 297 14.28 27.03 -11.90
C ALA A 297 15.20 26.91 -13.11
N SER A 298 16.17 27.82 -13.21
CA SER A 298 17.17 27.80 -14.29
C SER A 298 18.31 26.81 -13.99
N GLN A 299 19.03 26.36 -15.02
CA GLN A 299 20.27 25.57 -14.82
C GLN A 299 21.28 26.31 -13.93
N HIS A 300 21.26 27.65 -13.93
CA HIS A 300 22.16 28.47 -13.11
C HIS A 300 21.84 28.33 -11.62
N GLU A 301 20.56 28.46 -11.26
CA GLU A 301 20.07 28.33 -9.88
C GLU A 301 20.36 26.93 -9.30
N ILE A 302 20.19 25.88 -10.12
CA ILE A 302 20.55 24.52 -9.72
C ILE A 302 22.07 24.40 -9.57
N ALA A 303 22.85 24.96 -10.50
CA ALA A 303 24.31 24.91 -10.44
C ALA A 303 24.88 25.60 -9.20
N GLU A 304 24.32 26.73 -8.75
CA GLU A 304 24.75 27.41 -7.53
C GLU A 304 24.66 26.49 -6.30
N ARG A 305 23.58 25.71 -6.19
CA ARG A 305 23.37 24.75 -5.09
C ARG A 305 24.43 23.66 -5.03
N PHE A 306 24.93 23.22 -6.18
CA PHE A 306 25.90 22.12 -6.28
C PHE A 306 27.35 22.61 -6.44
N GLY A 307 27.65 23.89 -6.22
CA GLY A 307 29.01 24.42 -6.37
C GLY A 307 29.49 24.44 -7.83
N GLY A 308 28.57 24.64 -8.77
CA GLY A 308 28.76 24.70 -10.21
C GLY A 308 27.90 23.72 -10.98
N ARG A 309 28.13 23.61 -12.30
CA ARG A 309 27.44 22.66 -13.17
C ARG A 309 27.91 21.23 -12.88
N LEU A 310 27.50 20.65 -11.75
CA LEU A 310 27.88 19.32 -11.29
C LEU A 310 26.65 18.42 -11.27
N SER A 311 26.76 17.20 -11.79
CA SER A 311 25.74 16.19 -11.59
C SER A 311 25.92 15.48 -10.25
N PRO A 312 24.93 15.49 -9.35
CA PRO A 312 25.00 14.73 -8.10
C PRO A 312 24.89 13.22 -8.34
N TYR A 313 24.44 12.77 -9.51
CA TYR A 313 24.28 11.34 -9.82
C TYR A 313 25.58 10.67 -10.25
N SER A 314 26.40 11.38 -11.03
CA SER A 314 27.64 10.85 -11.63
C SER A 314 28.92 11.52 -11.14
N CYS A 315 28.80 12.59 -10.34
CA CYS A 315 29.93 13.47 -9.98
C CYS A 315 30.64 14.11 -11.18
N MET A 316 30.01 14.12 -12.36
CA MET A 316 30.56 14.76 -13.55
C MET A 316 30.32 16.27 -13.52
N ARG A 317 31.38 17.05 -13.75
CA ARG A 317 31.30 18.50 -13.93
C ARG A 317 31.14 18.82 -15.41
N PHE A 318 30.07 19.55 -15.73
CA PHE A 318 29.74 19.95 -17.09
C PHE A 318 30.42 21.26 -17.48
N GLY A 319 31.01 21.29 -18.66
CA GLY A 319 31.47 22.49 -19.33
C GLY A 319 30.34 23.34 -19.91
N PRO A 320 30.68 24.51 -20.51
CA PRO A 320 29.70 25.40 -21.12
C PRO A 320 29.00 24.82 -22.36
N THR A 321 29.66 23.89 -23.05
CA THR A 321 29.18 23.26 -24.30
C THR A 321 28.57 21.89 -24.10
N ASP A 322 28.62 21.36 -22.88
CA ASP A 322 28.08 20.03 -22.58
C ASP A 322 26.56 20.05 -22.60
N ASP A 323 25.98 18.98 -23.14
CA ASP A 323 24.54 18.78 -23.08
C ASP A 323 24.13 18.40 -21.66
N VAL A 324 23.26 19.21 -21.08
CA VAL A 324 22.82 19.10 -19.68
C VAL A 324 21.31 19.22 -19.61
N GLN A 325 20.69 18.26 -18.94
CA GLN A 325 19.27 18.25 -18.66
C GLN A 325 19.00 18.51 -17.18
N ILE A 326 17.83 19.07 -16.89
CA ILE A 326 17.29 19.17 -15.53
C ILE A 326 16.43 17.93 -15.30
N ASP A 327 16.78 17.14 -14.30
CA ASP A 327 15.98 16.01 -13.83
C ASP A 327 15.20 16.39 -12.57
N HIS A 328 14.03 15.77 -12.42
CA HIS A 328 13.26 15.76 -11.18
C HIS A 328 13.66 14.53 -10.36
N ILE A 329 14.34 14.72 -9.23
CA ILE A 329 14.88 13.63 -8.39
C ILE A 329 13.78 12.60 -8.08
N VAL A 330 12.63 13.06 -7.59
CA VAL A 330 11.36 12.34 -7.64
C VAL A 330 10.63 12.77 -8.91
N ALA A 331 10.50 11.84 -9.87
CA ALA A 331 9.94 12.13 -11.18
C ALA A 331 8.47 12.59 -11.09
N LEU A 332 8.02 13.48 -12.00
CA LEU A 332 6.62 13.96 -12.00
C LEU A 332 5.59 12.81 -12.11
N ALA A 333 5.88 11.80 -12.94
CA ALA A 333 5.02 10.64 -13.11
C ALA A 333 5.03 9.71 -11.89
N GLU A 334 6.16 9.59 -11.20
CA GLU A 334 6.22 8.91 -9.91
C GLU A 334 5.36 9.68 -8.91
N ALA A 335 5.56 11.00 -8.78
CA ALA A 335 4.86 11.78 -7.78
C ALA A 335 3.35 11.70 -7.98
N HIS A 336 2.91 11.68 -9.24
CA HIS A 336 1.52 11.42 -9.60
C HIS A 336 1.03 10.10 -9.02
N ARG A 337 1.74 8.98 -9.24
CA ARG A 337 1.43 7.67 -8.64
C ARG A 337 1.43 7.70 -7.10
N SER A 338 2.37 8.43 -6.50
CA SER A 338 2.50 8.61 -5.04
C SER A 338 1.52 9.63 -4.40
N GLY A 339 0.46 10.01 -5.12
CA GLY A 339 -0.67 10.77 -4.58
C GLY A 339 -0.74 12.24 -5.00
N MET A 340 0.20 12.73 -5.81
CA MET A 340 0.16 14.09 -6.37
C MET A 340 -1.06 14.31 -7.29
N CYS A 341 -1.65 13.25 -7.84
CA CYS A 341 -2.87 13.38 -8.67
C CYS A 341 -4.05 14.04 -7.93
N ARG A 342 -4.13 13.88 -6.60
CA ARG A 342 -5.23 14.42 -5.77
C ARG A 342 -5.00 15.87 -5.34
N ARG A 343 -3.85 16.44 -5.71
CA ARG A 343 -3.49 17.82 -5.40
C ARG A 343 -4.03 18.76 -6.47
N ASP A 344 -4.22 20.01 -6.09
CA ASP A 344 -4.55 21.05 -7.06
C ASP A 344 -3.33 21.38 -7.95
N GLU A 345 -3.56 22.15 -8.99
CA GLU A 345 -2.51 22.52 -9.93
C GLU A 345 -1.41 23.41 -9.32
N ASP A 346 -1.69 24.16 -8.25
CA ASP A 346 -0.70 25.03 -7.62
C ASP A 346 0.33 24.21 -6.83
N ASP A 347 -0.13 23.19 -6.12
CA ASP A 347 0.71 22.17 -5.48
C ASP A 347 1.57 21.44 -6.53
N LYS A 348 0.99 21.04 -7.67
CA LYS A 348 1.70 20.37 -8.77
C LYS A 348 2.79 21.26 -9.40
N ARG A 349 2.48 22.54 -9.65
CA ARG A 349 3.44 23.53 -10.14
C ARG A 349 4.54 23.80 -9.11
N THR A 350 4.20 23.88 -7.83
CA THR A 350 5.17 24.05 -6.74
C THR A 350 6.14 22.87 -6.69
N PHE A 351 5.65 21.64 -6.81
CA PHE A 351 6.47 20.44 -6.88
C PHE A 351 7.43 20.44 -8.09
N ALA A 352 6.94 20.78 -9.28
CA ALA A 352 7.73 20.76 -10.50
C ALA A 352 8.86 21.81 -10.53
N ARG A 353 8.73 22.87 -9.74
CA ARG A 353 9.67 24.01 -9.69
C ARG A 353 10.58 23.98 -8.46
N ASP A 354 10.35 23.05 -7.54
CA ASP A 354 11.08 22.99 -6.29
C ASP A 354 12.54 22.59 -6.52
N VAL A 355 13.47 23.53 -6.28
CA VAL A 355 14.92 23.29 -6.40
C VAL A 355 15.38 22.12 -5.54
N LEU A 356 14.69 21.81 -4.43
CA LEU A 356 14.95 20.60 -3.64
C LEU A 356 14.92 19.35 -4.52
N ASN A 357 13.94 19.28 -5.42
CA ASN A 357 13.66 18.17 -6.32
C ASN A 357 14.38 18.26 -7.67
N LEU A 358 15.28 19.23 -7.90
CA LEU A 358 15.94 19.40 -9.20
C LEU A 358 17.45 19.08 -9.13
N ALA A 359 17.94 18.40 -10.16
CA ALA A 359 19.36 18.06 -10.33
C ALA A 359 19.80 18.19 -11.80
N LEU A 360 21.09 18.47 -12.02
CA LEU A 360 21.68 18.42 -13.36
C LEU A 360 22.09 16.99 -13.71
N ALA A 361 21.78 16.54 -14.91
CA ALA A 361 22.12 15.21 -15.38
C ALA A 361 22.53 15.22 -16.86
N ALA A 362 23.40 14.29 -17.22
CA ALA A 362 23.65 13.99 -18.62
C ALA A 362 22.39 13.36 -19.23
N PRO A 363 22.08 13.59 -20.53
CA PRO A 363 20.91 13.02 -21.18
C PRO A 363 20.76 11.50 -21.01
N SER A 364 21.87 10.76 -21.07
CA SER A 364 21.88 9.30 -20.88
C SER A 364 21.46 8.89 -19.47
N VAL A 365 21.93 9.61 -18.44
CA VAL A 365 21.59 9.35 -17.03
C VAL A 365 20.12 9.66 -16.76
N ASN A 366 19.65 10.82 -17.24
CA ASN A 366 18.25 11.23 -17.09
C ASN A 366 17.30 10.26 -17.81
N SER A 367 17.66 9.81 -19.01
CA SER A 367 16.89 8.81 -19.75
C SER A 367 16.90 7.44 -19.08
N ALA A 368 18.00 7.02 -18.44
CA ALA A 368 18.09 5.74 -17.75
C ALA A 368 17.17 5.69 -16.52
N LYS A 369 17.07 6.82 -15.80
CA LYS A 369 16.16 7.01 -14.67
C LYS A 369 14.70 7.05 -15.11
N GLY A 370 14.35 7.96 -16.03
CA GLY A 370 12.98 8.10 -16.50
C GLY A 370 11.97 8.39 -15.36
N ALA A 371 10.88 7.61 -15.32
CA ALA A 371 9.80 7.74 -14.34
C ALA A 371 9.90 6.75 -13.15
N LYS A 372 11.06 6.11 -13.00
CA LYS A 372 11.35 5.13 -11.95
C LYS A 372 11.49 5.80 -10.59
N ASP A 373 11.15 5.04 -9.56
CA ASP A 373 11.34 5.35 -8.16
C ASP A 373 12.72 4.89 -7.66
N ALA A 374 12.94 4.89 -6.35
CA ALA A 374 14.22 4.47 -5.76
C ALA A 374 14.42 2.94 -5.70
N LEU A 375 13.36 2.14 -5.89
CA LEU A 375 13.46 0.69 -6.06
C LEU A 375 14.07 0.35 -7.43
N ASP A 376 13.51 0.95 -8.48
CA ASP A 376 13.85 0.61 -9.87
C ASP A 376 15.09 1.33 -10.41
N TRP A 377 15.51 2.43 -9.77
CA TRP A 377 16.71 3.16 -10.18
C TRP A 377 17.44 3.84 -9.01
N LEU A 378 18.75 3.61 -8.95
CA LEU A 378 19.68 4.33 -8.09
C LEU A 378 20.85 4.86 -8.92
N PRO A 379 21.42 6.03 -8.57
CA PRO A 379 22.58 6.54 -9.27
C PRO A 379 23.82 5.65 -9.04
N GLU A 380 24.77 5.72 -9.97
CA GLU A 380 26.05 5.02 -9.86
C GLU A 380 26.87 5.52 -8.67
N ARG A 381 26.80 6.83 -8.39
CA ARG A 381 27.46 7.49 -7.26
C ARG A 381 26.43 8.16 -6.34
N ASN A 382 26.83 8.47 -5.11
CA ASN A 382 26.02 9.22 -4.15
C ASN A 382 24.63 8.60 -3.83
N ARG A 383 24.55 7.26 -3.77
CA ARG A 383 23.30 6.55 -3.44
C ARG A 383 22.69 6.98 -2.11
N CYS A 384 23.52 7.17 -1.08
CA CYS A 384 23.10 7.68 0.23
C CYS A 384 22.47 9.07 0.16
N TRP A 385 23.11 9.99 -0.57
CA TRP A 385 22.57 11.32 -0.78
C TRP A 385 21.25 11.27 -1.57
N TYR A 386 21.17 10.44 -2.61
CA TYR A 386 19.96 10.30 -3.42
C TYR A 386 18.79 9.75 -2.60
N ALA A 387 19.03 8.69 -1.83
CA ALA A 387 18.07 8.11 -0.89
C ALA A 387 17.54 9.15 0.11
N ASN A 388 18.43 9.89 0.78
CA ASN A 388 18.03 10.97 1.69
C ASN A 388 17.25 12.07 0.97
N ARG A 389 17.64 12.40 -0.26
CA ARG A 389 16.96 13.44 -1.03
C ARG A 389 15.56 13.04 -1.47
N VAL A 390 15.35 11.79 -1.88
CA VAL A 390 14.01 11.26 -2.17
C VAL A 390 13.12 11.41 -0.93
N LEU A 391 13.63 11.06 0.26
CA LEU A 391 12.91 11.25 1.52
C LEU A 391 12.54 12.71 1.78
N GLU A 392 13.49 13.64 1.64
CA GLU A 392 13.26 15.08 1.84
C GLU A 392 12.16 15.60 0.91
N VAL A 393 12.24 15.28 -0.37
CA VAL A 393 11.27 15.71 -1.39
C VAL A 393 9.89 15.12 -1.07
N LYS A 394 9.80 13.80 -0.88
CA LYS A 394 8.51 13.14 -0.59
C LYS A 394 7.89 13.68 0.71
N ARG A 395 8.69 13.98 1.73
CA ARG A 395 8.20 14.53 3.01
C ARG A 395 7.67 15.94 2.84
N LYS A 396 8.42 16.82 2.16
CA LYS A 396 8.02 18.21 1.91
C LYS A 396 6.70 18.28 1.16
N HIS A 397 6.53 17.43 0.15
CA HIS A 397 5.36 17.41 -0.72
C HIS A 397 4.27 16.43 -0.28
N ARG A 398 4.44 15.80 0.89
CA ARG A 398 3.48 14.86 1.49
C ARG A 398 3.06 13.74 0.52
N LEU A 399 4.03 13.23 -0.23
CA LEU A 399 3.89 12.05 -1.08
C LEU A 399 3.94 10.79 -0.21
N SER A 400 3.31 9.71 -0.70
CA SER A 400 3.53 8.38 -0.12
C SER A 400 4.78 7.72 -0.68
N VAL A 401 5.17 6.63 -0.03
CA VAL A 401 6.18 5.66 -0.44
C VAL A 401 5.48 4.30 -0.40
N ASP A 402 5.67 3.43 -1.38
CA ASP A 402 5.20 2.05 -1.23
C ASP A 402 6.16 1.23 -0.36
N ALA A 403 5.78 0.00 -0.03
CA ALA A 403 6.56 -0.83 0.87
C ALA A 403 7.90 -1.27 0.24
N ASP A 404 7.92 -1.57 -1.06
CA ASP A 404 9.10 -2.08 -1.75
C ASP A 404 10.12 -0.94 -1.98
N GLU A 405 9.64 0.27 -2.34
CA GLU A 405 10.47 1.47 -2.39
C GLU A 405 11.07 1.82 -1.02
N ALA A 406 10.27 1.74 0.05
CA ALA A 406 10.74 1.98 1.41
C ALA A 406 11.86 1.01 1.81
N ASP A 407 11.70 -0.29 1.52
CA ASP A 407 12.71 -1.30 1.80
C ASP A 407 13.99 -1.07 0.98
N ALA A 408 13.87 -0.68 -0.30
CA ALA A 408 15.03 -0.36 -1.14
C ALA A 408 15.82 0.85 -0.61
N ILE A 409 15.12 1.91 -0.21
CA ILE A 409 15.77 3.09 0.37
C ILE A 409 16.40 2.74 1.73
N GLU A 410 15.74 1.95 2.58
CA GLU A 410 16.32 1.52 3.87
C GLU A 410 17.58 0.67 3.66
N ALA A 411 17.58 -0.22 2.66
CA ALA A 411 18.75 -1.02 2.30
C ALA A 411 19.95 -0.14 1.90
N VAL A 412 19.73 0.94 1.16
CA VAL A 412 20.77 1.94 0.85
C VAL A 412 21.22 2.67 2.11
N LEU A 413 20.28 3.21 2.90
CA LEU A 413 20.58 4.02 4.08
C LEU A 413 21.31 3.24 5.18
N SER A 414 21.07 1.94 5.28
CA SER A 414 21.78 1.06 6.23
C SER A 414 23.29 0.96 5.99
N GLN A 415 23.75 1.33 4.79
CA GLN A 415 25.14 1.31 4.36
C GLN A 415 25.79 2.70 4.41
N CYS A 416 25.06 3.73 4.87
CA CYS A 416 25.51 5.11 4.88
C CYS A 416 26.09 5.49 6.23
N ASP A 417 27.26 6.12 6.24
CA ASP A 417 27.79 6.78 7.44
C ASP A 417 26.93 8.02 7.74
N GLY A 418 26.52 8.21 9.00
CA GLY A 418 25.41 9.07 9.43
C GLY A 418 25.48 10.58 9.13
N ASP A 419 26.48 11.08 8.39
CA ASP A 419 26.76 12.50 8.16
C ASP A 419 26.90 12.89 6.67
N VAL A 420 26.09 12.30 5.79
CA VAL A 420 26.17 12.51 4.32
C VAL A 420 25.74 13.92 3.87
N GLU A 421 25.18 14.75 4.75
CA GLU A 421 24.88 16.16 4.43
C GLU A 421 26.11 17.08 4.54
N SER A 422 27.17 16.68 5.25
CA SER A 422 28.30 17.57 5.59
C SER A 422 29.63 17.22 4.90
N ALA A 423 29.80 15.98 4.42
CA ALA A 423 30.84 15.66 3.45
C ALA A 423 30.37 16.19 2.08
N GLY A 424 31.12 17.12 1.48
CA GLY A 424 30.72 17.73 0.21
C GLY A 424 30.31 16.66 -0.82
N LEU A 425 29.23 16.88 -1.56
CA LEU A 425 28.86 16.00 -2.68
C LEU A 425 30.10 15.76 -3.55
N CYS A 426 30.46 14.50 -3.75
CA CYS A 426 31.64 14.09 -4.52
C CYS A 426 33.01 14.45 -3.89
N ALA A 427 33.07 14.78 -2.60
CA ALA A 427 34.32 14.98 -1.86
C ALA A 427 34.82 13.66 -1.26
N GLY A 428 35.56 12.88 -2.06
CA GLY A 428 36.13 11.60 -1.64
C GLY A 428 36.70 10.75 -2.76
N GLU A 429 37.01 11.37 -3.91
CA GLU A 429 37.52 10.67 -5.10
C GLU A 429 38.83 11.26 -5.59
#